data_AF-A0A816VWK4-F1
#
_entry.id   AF-A0A816VWK4-F1
#
_cell.length_a   1.000
_cell.length_b   1.000
_cell.length_c   1.000
_cell.angle_alpha   90.00
_cell.angle_beta   90.00
_cell.angle_gamma   90.00
#
_symmetry.space_group_name_H-M   'P 1'
#
loop_
_entity.id
_entity.type
_entity.pdbx_description
1 polymer ?
#
loop_
_entity_poly.entity_id
_entity_poly.type
_entity_poly.pdbx_seq_one_letter_code
_entity_poly.pdbx_strand_id
1 'polypeptide(L)'
;MSEVAFTHLGVTQNVGTTSVELRAEVGLLSRNIVYQGSTTPSWNTTIQACPTGFDPGEFAVQTCFLGRYGEEIGSDQFGATIMVSASMDSTSGTQAAILRLSNIEVSNAGQAFRLGRYPVHFHMNGNMSSSYIRSLTIHQTYNRAVNIHTSHYVAVDDNVIYNIMGGAVFLDDGVEIGNVLMTNPNNIVENNAVADGTHFGY
;
A
#
# COMPACT_ATOMS: atom_id res chain seq x y z
N MET A 1 34.86 -0.59 3.21
CA MET A 1 33.43 -0.90 2.96
C MET A 1 33.35 -2.36 2.59
N SER A 2 32.64 -3.18 3.37
CA SER A 2 32.41 -4.58 3.02
C SER A 2 31.47 -4.64 1.82
N GLU A 3 31.84 -5.41 0.82
CA GLU A 3 31.01 -5.68 -0.36
C GLU A 3 29.70 -6.37 0.08
N VAL A 4 28.59 -6.00 -0.55
CA VAL A 4 27.28 -6.57 -0.20
C VAL A 4 27.22 -7.99 -0.77
N ALA A 5 27.35 -9.01 0.09
CA ALA A 5 27.43 -10.42 -0.29
C ALA A 5 26.04 -11.01 -0.64
N PHE A 6 25.34 -10.41 -1.60
CA PHE A 6 24.03 -10.89 -2.05
C PHE A 6 24.03 -11.02 -3.58
N THR A 7 23.76 -12.23 -4.05
CA THR A 7 23.49 -12.49 -5.46
C THR A 7 22.16 -11.84 -5.81
N HIS A 8 22.12 -11.08 -6.90
CA HIS A 8 20.91 -10.44 -7.39
C HIS A 8 20.55 -10.97 -8.78
N LEU A 9 19.27 -10.93 -9.11
CA LEU A 9 18.78 -11.37 -10.42
C LEU A 9 19.35 -10.46 -11.51
N GLY A 10 20.00 -11.04 -12.51
CA GLY A 10 20.42 -10.34 -13.72
C GLY A 10 20.09 -11.17 -14.94
N VAL A 11 19.04 -10.79 -15.68
CA VAL A 11 18.56 -11.51 -16.86
C VAL A 11 18.43 -10.54 -18.02
N THR A 12 18.85 -10.96 -19.21
CA THR A 12 18.61 -10.22 -20.44
C THR A 12 17.54 -10.97 -21.24
N GLN A 13 16.45 -10.29 -21.58
CA GLN A 13 15.32 -10.86 -22.30
C GLN A 13 15.06 -10.09 -23.60
N ASN A 14 14.80 -10.82 -24.68
CA ASN A 14 14.39 -10.23 -25.95
C ASN A 14 12.87 -10.01 -25.93
N VAL A 15 12.45 -8.75 -26.07
CA VAL A 15 11.05 -8.35 -26.23
C VAL A 15 10.90 -7.77 -27.64
N GLY A 16 10.37 -8.58 -28.56
CA GLY A 16 10.36 -8.25 -29.98
C GLY A 16 11.79 -8.16 -30.54
N THR A 17 12.16 -7.00 -31.10
CA THR A 17 13.51 -6.73 -31.62
C THR A 17 14.42 -6.05 -30.59
N THR A 18 13.93 -5.77 -29.37
CA THR A 18 14.67 -5.06 -28.33
C THR A 18 15.17 -6.02 -27.27
N SER A 19 16.43 -5.90 -26.90
CA SER A 19 17.00 -6.60 -25.75
C SER A 19 16.84 -5.74 -24.50
N VAL A 20 16.23 -6.29 -23.45
CA VAL A 20 15.97 -5.60 -22.18
C VAL A 20 16.78 -6.28 -21.09
N GLU A 21 17.55 -5.48 -20.37
CA GLU A 21 18.28 -5.95 -19.19
C GLU A 21 17.41 -5.74 -17.95
N LEU A 22 17.08 -6.83 -17.28
CA LEU A 22 16.45 -6.83 -15.97
C LEU A 22 17.55 -7.12 -14.95
N ARG A 23 17.81 -6.16 -14.06
CA ARG A 23 18.78 -6.27 -12.98
C ARG A 23 18.09 -5.91 -11.67
N ALA A 24 18.27 -6.73 -10.65
CA ALA A 24 17.87 -6.39 -9.29
C ALA A 24 19.00 -5.58 -8.65
N GLU A 25 18.71 -4.37 -8.20
CA GLU A 25 19.71 -3.55 -7.52
C GLU A 25 19.88 -4.00 -6.07
N VAL A 26 21.13 -4.08 -5.65
CA VAL A 26 21.49 -4.33 -4.25
C VAL A 26 22.42 -3.21 -3.80
N GLY A 27 21.98 -2.45 -2.81
CA GLY A 27 22.74 -1.33 -2.27
C GLY A 27 22.68 -1.31 -0.74
N LEU A 28 23.78 -0.87 -0.12
CA LEU A 28 23.77 -0.51 1.30
C LEU A 28 23.19 0.90 1.43
N LEU A 29 22.08 1.02 2.14
CA LEU A 29 21.41 2.29 2.34
C LEU A 29 21.70 2.79 3.76
N SER A 30 22.24 4.00 3.86
CA SER A 30 22.52 4.69 5.13
C SER A 30 21.46 5.73 5.51
N ARG A 31 20.36 5.79 4.73
CA ARG A 31 19.24 6.71 4.93
C ARG A 31 17.93 5.93 4.84
N ASN A 32 16.87 6.58 5.30
CA ASN A 32 15.51 6.07 5.17
C ASN A 32 15.14 5.86 3.70
N ILE A 33 14.42 4.77 3.42
CA ILE A 33 13.83 4.50 2.12
C ILE A 33 12.44 5.10 2.13
N VAL A 34 12.20 6.07 1.24
CA VAL A 34 10.90 6.68 1.05
C VAL A 34 10.41 6.31 -0.34
N TYR A 35 9.28 5.62 -0.41
CA TYR A 35 8.54 5.36 -1.64
C TYR A 35 7.40 6.35 -1.72
N GLN A 36 7.52 7.36 -2.59
CA GLN A 36 6.54 8.42 -2.70
C GLN A 36 6.10 8.70 -4.13
N GLY A 37 4.81 9.03 -4.29
CA GLY A 37 4.31 9.62 -5.53
C GLY A 37 4.70 11.08 -5.68
N SER A 38 4.56 11.58 -6.90
CA SER A 38 4.72 13.00 -7.19
C SER A 38 3.52 13.78 -6.66
N THR A 39 3.76 14.97 -6.13
CA THR A 39 2.70 15.94 -5.83
C THR A 39 2.86 17.14 -6.74
N THR A 40 1.76 17.66 -7.28
CA THR A 40 1.78 18.86 -8.12
C THR A 40 1.34 20.06 -7.27
N PRO A 41 2.25 20.95 -6.81
CA PRO A 41 1.91 22.00 -5.85
C PRO A 41 0.84 22.97 -6.35
N SER A 42 0.75 23.20 -7.66
CA SER A 42 -0.29 24.05 -8.25
C SER A 42 -1.71 23.49 -8.14
N TRP A 43 -1.84 22.20 -7.80
CA TRP A 43 -3.11 21.51 -7.58
C TRP A 43 -3.37 21.23 -6.11
N ASN A 44 -2.45 21.63 -5.23
CA ASN A 44 -2.62 21.52 -3.80
C ASN A 44 -3.60 22.60 -3.34
N THR A 45 -4.74 22.17 -2.79
CA THR A 45 -5.72 23.04 -2.15
C THR A 45 -5.73 22.79 -0.64
N THR A 46 -5.80 23.86 0.14
CA THR A 46 -5.99 23.73 1.59
C THR A 46 -7.42 23.27 1.83
N ILE A 47 -7.55 22.11 2.46
CA ILE A 47 -8.85 21.60 2.87
C ILE A 47 -9.26 22.33 4.16
N GLN A 48 -10.49 22.86 4.20
CA GLN A 48 -11.01 23.52 5.38
C GLN A 48 -11.10 22.54 6.55
N ALA A 49 -10.48 22.89 7.68
CA ALA A 49 -10.51 22.04 8.86
C ALA A 49 -11.94 21.87 9.41
N CYS A 50 -12.21 20.71 10.00
CA CYS A 50 -13.48 20.50 10.69
C CYS A 50 -13.63 21.46 11.89
N PRO A 51 -14.87 21.87 12.24
CA PRO A 51 -15.09 22.74 13.39
C PRO A 51 -14.45 22.18 14.66
N THR A 52 -13.89 23.05 15.50
CA THR A 52 -13.28 22.64 16.78
C THR A 52 -14.29 21.88 17.64
N GLY A 53 -13.90 20.70 18.12
CA GLY A 53 -14.77 19.83 18.92
C GLY A 53 -15.77 19.00 18.10
N PHE A 54 -15.61 18.94 16.78
CA PHE A 54 -16.41 18.05 15.93
C PHE A 54 -16.13 16.58 16.26
N ASP A 55 -17.05 15.97 17.00
CA ASP A 55 -17.15 14.54 17.21
C ASP A 55 -18.50 14.05 16.67
N PRO A 56 -18.53 13.35 15.52
CA PRO A 56 -19.76 12.81 14.98
C PRO A 56 -20.35 11.73 15.91
N GLY A 57 -19.57 11.13 16.81
CA GLY A 57 -19.98 9.91 17.52
C GLY A 57 -19.99 8.69 16.61
N GLU A 58 -19.93 7.50 17.22
CA GLU A 58 -19.75 6.22 16.52
C GLU A 58 -20.85 5.91 15.49
N PHE A 59 -22.08 6.37 15.74
CA PHE A 59 -23.25 6.05 14.93
C PHE A 59 -23.83 7.22 14.13
N ALA A 60 -23.28 8.44 14.25
CA ALA A 60 -23.82 9.57 13.50
C ALA A 60 -23.12 9.75 12.15
N VAL A 61 -23.87 10.33 11.23
CA VAL A 61 -23.39 10.65 9.89
C VAL A 61 -22.28 11.70 10.00
N GLN A 62 -21.08 11.35 9.56
CA GLN A 62 -19.98 12.29 9.44
C GLN A 62 -20.27 13.31 8.35
N THR A 63 -20.44 14.57 8.75
CA THR A 63 -20.67 15.71 7.85
C THR A 63 -19.40 16.48 7.50
N CYS A 64 -18.31 16.25 8.24
CA CYS A 64 -17.00 16.79 7.97
C CYS A 64 -15.96 15.67 8.05
N PHE A 65 -15.29 15.44 6.93
CA PHE A 65 -14.39 14.31 6.73
C PHE A 65 -13.00 14.79 6.36
N LEU A 66 -12.95 15.62 5.32
CA LEU A 66 -11.76 16.30 4.85
C LEU A 66 -11.42 17.45 5.82
N GLY A 67 -10.19 17.48 6.32
CA GLY A 67 -9.67 18.52 7.19
C GLY A 67 -9.88 18.27 8.69
N ARG A 68 -10.36 17.09 9.08
CA ARG A 68 -10.52 16.72 10.50
C ARG A 68 -9.19 16.83 11.27
N TYR A 69 -8.08 16.58 10.59
CA TYR A 69 -6.74 16.56 11.19
C TYR A 69 -5.88 17.78 10.87
N GLY A 70 -6.46 18.87 10.34
CA GLY A 70 -5.84 20.20 10.25
C GLY A 70 -4.70 20.39 9.25
N GLU A 71 -4.07 19.32 8.76
CA GLU A 71 -2.89 19.34 7.86
C GLU A 71 -3.19 18.72 6.49
N GLU A 72 -4.46 18.49 6.15
CA GLU A 72 -4.83 17.82 4.90
C GLU A 72 -4.70 18.75 3.68
N ILE A 73 -3.93 18.28 2.71
CA ILE A 73 -3.75 18.93 1.42
C ILE A 73 -4.57 18.14 0.40
N GLY A 74 -5.57 18.78 -0.21
CA GLY A 74 -6.25 18.20 -1.36
C GLY A 74 -5.33 18.28 -2.57
N SER A 75 -5.08 17.16 -3.24
CA SER A 75 -4.23 17.08 -4.44
C SER A 75 -4.99 16.46 -5.61
N ASP A 76 -4.30 16.14 -6.71
CA ASP A 76 -4.86 15.34 -7.82
C ASP A 76 -5.23 13.91 -7.42
N GLN A 77 -4.84 13.51 -6.21
CA GLN A 77 -5.08 12.19 -5.65
C GLN A 77 -4.52 11.06 -6.53
N PHE A 78 -3.40 11.35 -7.21
CA PHE A 78 -2.77 10.44 -8.17
C PHE A 78 -1.35 10.07 -7.73
N GLY A 79 -1.27 9.14 -6.78
CA GLY A 79 -0.02 8.70 -6.17
C GLY A 79 0.64 7.50 -6.83
N ALA A 80 1.81 7.15 -6.29
CA ALA A 80 2.55 5.94 -6.64
C ALA A 80 1.85 4.67 -6.11
N THR A 81 2.09 3.52 -6.73
CA THR A 81 1.46 2.25 -6.36
C THR A 81 2.47 1.11 -6.36
N ILE A 82 2.52 0.33 -5.27
CA ILE A 82 3.26 -0.93 -5.21
C ILE A 82 2.27 -2.07 -5.44
N MET A 83 2.38 -2.75 -6.57
CA MET A 83 1.55 -3.91 -6.89
C MET A 83 2.45 -5.13 -7.08
N VAL A 84 2.13 -6.20 -6.35
CA VAL A 84 2.69 -7.53 -6.59
C VAL A 84 1.59 -8.40 -7.16
N SER A 85 1.81 -8.88 -8.38
CA SER A 85 0.90 -9.80 -9.06
C SER A 85 1.73 -10.74 -9.90
N ALA A 86 1.42 -12.02 -9.83
CA ALA A 86 2.01 -13.02 -10.68
C ALA A 86 0.95 -13.61 -11.61
N SER A 87 1.37 -14.06 -12.78
CA SER A 87 0.48 -14.87 -13.63
C SER A 87 0.13 -16.13 -12.84
N MET A 88 -1.15 -16.27 -12.48
CA MET A 88 -1.68 -17.51 -11.94
C MET A 88 -1.58 -18.58 -13.03
N ASP A 89 -0.49 -19.34 -13.07
CA ASP A 89 -0.54 -20.66 -13.66
C ASP A 89 -1.30 -21.55 -12.67
N SER A 90 -2.59 -21.76 -12.97
CA SER A 90 -3.52 -22.58 -12.19
C SER A 90 -3.04 -24.01 -11.97
N THR A 91 -1.98 -24.43 -12.66
CA THR A 91 -1.43 -25.78 -12.65
C THR A 91 -0.30 -26.00 -11.65
N SER A 92 0.49 -24.97 -11.31
CA SER A 92 1.78 -25.17 -10.62
C SER A 92 1.76 -24.91 -9.12
N GLY A 93 0.70 -24.32 -8.55
CA GLY A 93 0.61 -24.06 -7.10
C GLY A 93 1.82 -23.28 -6.53
N THR A 94 2.58 -22.62 -7.39
CA THR A 94 3.88 -22.05 -7.05
C THR A 94 3.73 -20.55 -6.80
N GLN A 95 4.39 -20.11 -5.75
CA GLN A 95 4.55 -18.71 -5.35
C GLN A 95 5.30 -17.96 -6.46
N ALA A 96 4.58 -17.38 -7.41
CA ALA A 96 5.20 -16.79 -8.60
C ALA A 96 5.69 -15.34 -8.38
N ALA A 97 5.27 -14.68 -7.28
CA ALA A 97 5.86 -13.44 -6.82
C ALA A 97 5.94 -13.38 -5.29
N ILE A 98 7.00 -12.73 -4.79
CA ILE A 98 7.24 -12.50 -3.36
C ILE A 98 7.40 -11.00 -3.18
N LEU A 99 6.70 -10.43 -2.19
CA LEU A 99 6.89 -9.05 -1.76
C LEU A 99 7.29 -9.03 -0.29
N ARG A 100 8.45 -8.45 -0.01
CA ARG A 100 8.99 -8.28 1.34
C ARG A 100 9.38 -6.82 1.52
N LEU A 101 8.52 -6.06 2.18
CA LEU A 101 8.80 -4.66 2.51
C LEU A 101 9.09 -4.55 4.00
N SER A 102 10.19 -3.89 4.34
CA SER A 102 10.48 -3.57 5.73
C SER A 102 11.24 -2.27 5.91
N ASN A 103 10.90 -1.51 6.96
CA ASN A 103 11.60 -0.29 7.36
C ASN A 103 11.62 0.78 6.27
N ILE A 104 10.48 0.95 5.56
CA ILE A 104 10.30 1.98 4.55
C ILE A 104 9.13 2.90 4.89
N GLU A 105 9.20 4.14 4.41
CA GLU A 105 8.10 5.09 4.41
C GLU A 105 7.38 5.03 3.05
N VAL A 106 6.06 5.05 3.06
CA VAL A 106 5.19 5.08 1.88
C VAL A 106 4.25 6.27 2.01
N SER A 107 4.37 7.25 1.10
CA SER A 107 3.58 8.48 1.15
C SER A 107 3.17 8.99 -0.23
N ASN A 108 2.16 9.86 -0.31
CA ASN A 108 1.61 10.34 -1.59
C ASN A 108 1.30 9.17 -2.55
N ALA A 109 0.73 8.10 -2.02
CA ALA A 109 0.59 6.81 -2.68
C ALA A 109 -0.89 6.41 -2.83
N GLY A 110 -1.18 5.47 -3.73
CA GLY A 110 -2.54 5.11 -4.13
C GLY A 110 -3.16 6.14 -5.07
N GLN A 111 -4.24 5.76 -5.75
CA GLN A 111 -4.97 6.66 -6.66
C GLN A 111 -6.45 6.64 -6.28
N ALA A 112 -7.02 7.81 -5.99
CA ALA A 112 -8.41 7.91 -5.58
C ALA A 112 -9.35 7.49 -6.72
N PHE A 113 -10.46 6.87 -6.37
CA PHE A 113 -11.52 6.44 -7.30
C PHE A 113 -11.06 5.48 -8.41
N ARG A 114 -9.88 4.86 -8.28
CA ARG A 114 -9.36 3.87 -9.23
C ARG A 114 -9.18 2.54 -8.53
N LEU A 115 -10.04 1.58 -8.91
CA LEU A 115 -9.97 0.20 -8.40
C LEU A 115 -8.59 -0.42 -8.73
N GLY A 116 -8.03 -1.15 -7.77
CA GLY A 116 -6.74 -1.84 -7.93
C GLY A 116 -5.50 -0.94 -7.90
N ARG A 117 -5.65 0.36 -7.59
CA ARG A 117 -4.54 1.33 -7.51
C ARG A 117 -4.31 1.78 -6.07
N TYR A 118 -3.77 0.85 -5.28
CA TYR A 118 -3.48 1.04 -3.85
C TYR A 118 -1.98 1.29 -3.62
N PRO A 119 -1.59 1.93 -2.50
CA PRO A 119 -0.20 2.08 -2.06
C PRO A 119 0.53 0.75 -2.01
N VAL A 120 -0.06 -0.28 -1.37
CA VAL A 120 0.42 -1.67 -1.38
C VAL A 120 -0.72 -2.59 -1.79
N HIS A 121 -0.53 -3.35 -2.87
CA HIS A 121 -1.53 -4.25 -3.43
C HIS A 121 -0.96 -5.64 -3.73
N PHE A 122 -1.41 -6.63 -2.96
CA PHE A 122 -1.22 -8.05 -3.25
C PHE A 122 -2.38 -8.52 -4.13
N HIS A 123 -2.14 -8.70 -5.43
CA HIS A 123 -3.19 -8.96 -6.42
C HIS A 123 -3.07 -10.38 -7.00
N MET A 124 -4.00 -11.26 -6.60
CA MET A 124 -4.22 -12.58 -7.17
C MET A 124 -2.97 -13.47 -7.18
N ASN A 125 -2.29 -13.62 -6.04
CA ASN A 125 -1.04 -14.38 -5.96
C ASN A 125 -1.18 -15.80 -5.36
N GLY A 126 -2.34 -16.15 -4.80
CA GLY A 126 -2.50 -17.42 -4.09
C GLY A 126 -1.65 -17.47 -2.82
N ASN A 127 -0.80 -18.49 -2.65
CA ASN A 127 0.01 -18.65 -1.44
C ASN A 127 1.17 -17.65 -1.36
N MET A 128 1.11 -16.74 -0.38
CA MET A 128 2.13 -15.73 -0.09
C MET A 128 2.76 -15.86 1.29
N SER A 129 2.90 -17.07 1.84
CA SER A 129 3.49 -17.32 3.17
C SER A 129 4.91 -16.78 3.37
N SER A 130 5.61 -16.48 2.27
CA SER A 130 6.96 -15.89 2.27
C SER A 130 6.95 -14.37 2.21
N SER A 131 5.79 -13.73 2.08
CA SER A 131 5.63 -12.29 1.85
C SER A 131 5.18 -11.58 3.11
N TYR A 132 5.65 -10.35 3.29
CA TYR A 132 5.30 -9.51 4.42
C TYR A 132 5.41 -8.03 4.11
N ILE A 133 4.69 -7.24 4.89
CA ILE A 133 4.99 -5.83 5.13
C ILE A 133 5.17 -5.64 6.63
N ARG A 134 6.31 -5.07 7.03
CA ARG A 134 6.63 -4.90 8.45
C ARG A 134 7.38 -3.63 8.76
N SER A 135 7.09 -3.00 9.90
CA SER A 135 7.81 -1.78 10.30
C SER A 135 7.75 -0.70 9.22
N LEU A 136 6.64 -0.62 8.50
CA LEU A 136 6.39 0.44 7.51
C LEU A 136 5.72 1.63 8.17
N THR A 137 5.99 2.82 7.64
CA THR A 137 5.18 4.01 7.90
C THR A 137 4.40 4.31 6.63
N ILE A 138 3.07 4.14 6.62
CA ILE A 138 2.21 4.38 5.46
C ILE A 138 1.27 5.54 5.78
N HIS A 139 1.36 6.62 5.00
CA HIS A 139 0.64 7.83 5.34
C HIS A 139 0.38 8.75 4.15
N GLN A 140 -0.56 9.69 4.27
CA GLN A 140 -0.94 10.63 3.21
C GLN A 140 -1.20 9.88 1.88
N THR A 141 -2.06 8.86 1.94
CA THR A 141 -2.41 8.06 0.77
C THR A 141 -3.78 8.44 0.22
N TYR A 142 -3.93 8.35 -1.09
CA TYR A 142 -5.14 8.72 -1.83
C TYR A 142 -6.09 7.53 -2.05
N ASN A 143 -5.77 6.38 -1.45
CA ASN A 143 -6.59 5.18 -1.39
C ASN A 143 -6.16 4.39 -0.13
N ARG A 144 -6.84 3.28 0.17
CA ARG A 144 -6.56 2.36 1.29
C ARG A 144 -5.07 2.10 1.45
N ALA A 145 -4.55 1.74 2.61
CA ALA A 145 -3.09 1.51 2.73
C ALA A 145 -2.62 0.18 2.12
N VAL A 146 -3.28 -0.92 2.49
CA VAL A 146 -2.88 -2.28 2.11
C VAL A 146 -4.08 -3.07 1.63
N ASN A 147 -4.00 -3.56 0.40
CA ASN A 147 -5.01 -4.41 -0.21
C ASN A 147 -4.46 -5.81 -0.46
N ILE A 148 -5.23 -6.80 -0.01
CA ILE A 148 -4.96 -8.23 -0.22
C ILE A 148 -6.15 -8.80 -0.97
N HIS A 149 -5.93 -9.15 -2.23
CA HIS A 149 -6.95 -9.65 -3.14
C HIS A 149 -6.52 -11.04 -3.63
N THR A 150 -7.33 -12.07 -3.36
CA THR A 150 -7.09 -13.48 -3.71
C THR A 150 -5.64 -13.90 -3.40
N SER A 151 -5.15 -13.48 -2.23
CA SER A 151 -3.79 -13.72 -1.73
C SER A 151 -3.87 -14.17 -0.27
N HIS A 152 -3.07 -15.17 0.08
CA HIS A 152 -3.18 -15.92 1.33
C HIS A 152 -1.87 -15.91 2.12
N TYR A 153 -1.97 -16.02 3.44
CA TYR A 153 -0.81 -16.12 4.35
C TYR A 153 0.16 -14.93 4.31
N VAL A 154 -0.28 -13.75 3.89
CA VAL A 154 0.51 -12.51 3.98
C VAL A 154 0.60 -12.08 5.45
N ALA A 155 1.80 -11.71 5.90
CA ALA A 155 2.02 -11.10 7.20
C ALA A 155 2.02 -9.56 7.11
N VAL A 156 1.13 -8.93 7.88
CA VAL A 156 1.04 -7.48 8.04
C VAL A 156 1.25 -7.17 9.52
N ASP A 157 2.45 -6.72 9.88
CA ASP A 157 2.89 -6.62 11.28
C ASP A 157 3.71 -5.36 11.56
N ASP A 158 3.62 -4.80 12.76
CA ASP A 158 4.47 -3.68 13.21
C ASP A 158 4.41 -2.40 12.32
N ASN A 159 3.30 -2.11 11.64
CA ASN A 159 3.19 -0.94 10.76
C ASN A 159 2.48 0.24 11.43
N VAL A 160 2.93 1.46 11.12
CA VAL A 160 2.25 2.70 11.47
C VAL A 160 1.49 3.17 10.23
N ILE A 161 0.16 3.15 10.29
CA ILE A 161 -0.73 3.51 9.18
C ILE A 161 -1.61 4.68 9.63
N TYR A 162 -1.34 5.87 9.11
CA TYR A 162 -2.05 7.07 9.54
C TYR A 162 -2.35 8.05 8.42
N ASN A 163 -3.40 8.86 8.57
CA ASN A 163 -3.78 9.89 7.59
C ASN A 163 -3.91 9.34 6.15
N ILE A 164 -4.58 8.20 6.02
CA ILE A 164 -4.90 7.59 4.73
C ILE A 164 -6.35 7.83 4.34
N MET A 165 -6.64 7.78 3.04
CA MET A 165 -8.00 7.64 2.54
C MET A 165 -8.42 6.16 2.52
N GLY A 166 -9.58 5.81 3.05
CA GLY A 166 -10.09 4.43 3.07
C GLY A 166 -9.60 3.58 4.26
N GLY A 167 -9.90 2.29 4.19
CA GLY A 167 -9.47 1.31 5.19
C GLY A 167 -7.95 1.07 5.19
N ALA A 168 -7.40 0.77 6.37
CA ALA A 168 -5.97 0.51 6.54
C ALA A 168 -5.52 -0.80 5.89
N VAL A 169 -6.18 -1.91 6.24
CA VAL A 169 -5.95 -3.22 5.62
C VAL A 169 -7.28 -3.75 5.13
N PHE A 170 -7.32 -4.19 3.88
CA PHE A 170 -8.53 -4.62 3.21
C PHE A 170 -8.34 -5.98 2.54
N LEU A 171 -9.27 -6.91 2.80
CA LEU A 171 -9.40 -8.19 2.11
C LEU A 171 -10.52 -8.02 1.07
N ASP A 172 -10.25 -8.32 -0.20
CA ASP A 172 -11.10 -7.90 -1.33
C ASP A 172 -12.34 -8.80 -1.50
N ASP A 173 -12.16 -10.13 -1.61
CA ASP A 173 -13.23 -11.05 -2.04
C ASP A 173 -13.77 -11.94 -0.90
N GLY A 174 -13.10 -11.97 0.25
CA GLY A 174 -13.43 -12.84 1.38
C GLY A 174 -12.96 -14.29 1.20
N VAL A 175 -12.26 -14.60 0.11
CA VAL A 175 -11.61 -15.91 -0.11
C VAL A 175 -10.20 -15.95 0.50
N GLU A 176 -9.68 -14.80 0.97
CA GLU A 176 -8.34 -14.66 1.48
C GLU A 176 -8.15 -15.30 2.86
N ILE A 177 -7.51 -16.48 2.91
CA ILE A 177 -7.25 -17.22 4.15
C ILE A 177 -5.84 -17.01 4.73
N GLY A 178 -5.74 -17.20 6.05
CA GLY A 178 -4.45 -17.36 6.76
C GLY A 178 -3.58 -16.10 6.82
N ASN A 179 -4.07 -14.95 6.35
CA ASN A 179 -3.38 -13.67 6.51
C ASN A 179 -3.30 -13.29 7.98
N VAL A 180 -2.12 -12.85 8.41
CA VAL A 180 -1.86 -12.48 9.79
C VAL A 180 -1.82 -10.95 9.86
N LEU A 181 -2.87 -10.38 10.42
CA LEU A 181 -3.05 -8.93 10.57
C LEU A 181 -2.90 -8.57 12.05
N MET A 182 -1.68 -8.45 12.57
CA MET A 182 -1.47 -8.24 14.01
C MET A 182 -1.77 -6.78 14.39
N THR A 183 -2.94 -6.48 14.94
CA THR A 183 -3.27 -5.12 15.41
C THR A 183 -2.91 -4.91 16.88
N ASN A 184 -2.43 -3.70 17.22
CA ASN A 184 -2.01 -3.14 18.52
C ASN A 184 -1.60 -4.13 19.66
N PRO A 185 -0.34 -4.13 20.14
CA PRO A 185 0.67 -3.08 19.98
C PRO A 185 1.40 -3.08 18.64
N ASN A 186 1.20 -4.09 17.80
CA ASN A 186 2.04 -4.26 16.62
C ASN A 186 1.66 -3.28 15.48
N ASN A 187 0.47 -3.37 14.87
CA ASN A 187 0.04 -2.33 13.93
C ASN A 187 -0.67 -1.18 14.67
N ILE A 188 -0.24 0.07 14.41
CA ILE A 188 -0.86 1.31 14.88
C ILE A 188 -1.65 1.91 13.71
N VAL A 189 -2.96 2.08 13.90
CA VAL A 189 -3.89 2.55 12.87
C VAL A 189 -4.63 3.77 13.42
N GLU A 190 -4.28 4.96 12.94
CA GLU A 190 -4.74 6.22 13.54
C GLU A 190 -5.11 7.25 12.49
N ASN A 191 -6.10 8.10 12.78
CA ASN A 191 -6.43 9.26 11.94
C ASN A 191 -6.74 8.90 10.47
N ASN A 192 -7.35 7.74 10.24
CA ASN A 192 -7.70 7.27 8.90
C ASN A 192 -9.11 7.72 8.53
N ALA A 193 -9.25 8.19 7.31
CA ALA A 193 -10.51 8.66 6.79
C ALA A 193 -11.28 7.44 6.21
N VAL A 194 -12.47 7.12 6.71
CA VAL A 194 -13.33 6.05 6.15
C VAL A 194 -13.86 6.45 4.77
N ALA A 195 -13.14 6.10 3.70
CA ALA A 195 -13.71 6.10 2.35
C ALA A 195 -14.36 4.74 2.12
N ASP A 196 -15.69 4.68 2.21
CA ASP A 196 -16.44 3.48 1.83
C ASP A 196 -16.15 3.18 0.35
N GLY A 197 -15.79 1.93 0.10
CA GLY A 197 -15.53 1.43 -1.23
C GLY A 197 -16.05 0.01 -1.24
N THR A 198 -17.37 -0.12 -1.22
CA THR A 198 -18.05 -1.37 -1.54
C THR A 198 -17.45 -1.96 -2.80
N HIS A 199 -16.82 -3.13 -2.67
CA HIS A 199 -16.48 -3.99 -3.77
C HIS A 199 -17.79 -4.44 -4.43
N PHE A 200 -18.16 -3.86 -5.58
CA PHE A 200 -19.17 -4.41 -6.48
C PHE A 200 -18.47 -4.85 -7.76
N GLY A 201 -17.76 -5.96 -7.69
CA GLY A 201 -17.37 -6.76 -8.85
C GLY A 201 -18.19 -8.05 -8.82
N TYR A 202 -19.06 -8.24 -9.80
CA TYR A 202 -19.63 -9.55 -10.14
C TYR A 202 -18.72 -10.24 -11.15
#